data_AF-A0A0G0VR68-F1
#
_entry.id   AF-A0A0G0VR68-F1
#
_cell.length_a   1.000
_cell.length_b   1.000
_cell.length_c   1.000
_cell.angle_alpha   90.00
_cell.angle_beta   90.00
_cell.angle_gamma   90.00
#
_symmetry.space_group_name_H-M   'P 1'
#
loop_
_entity.id
_entity.type
_entity.pdbx_description
1 polymer ?
#
loop_
_entity_poly.entity_id
_entity_poly.type
_entity_poly.pdbx_seq_one_letter_code
_entity_poly.pdbx_strand_id
1 'polypeptide(L)' 'MYIFFCSPDDLSRAMRIGEKMHVFESQHYTVDAEKNRITFDSAYPEKVHMFIAAIKHANSCPDKQPICFNIAR' A
#
# COMPACT_ATOMS: atom_id res chain seq x y z
N MET A 1 4.07 -3.50 10.44
CA MET A 1 4.11 -4.27 9.17
C MET A 1 4.68 -3.40 8.06
N TYR A 2 5.59 -3.91 7.22
CA TYR A 2 6.25 -3.12 6.18
C TYR A 2 5.80 -3.55 4.77
N ILE A 3 5.54 -2.58 3.91
CA ILE A 3 5.29 -2.80 2.48
C ILE A 3 6.32 -2.01 1.68
N PHE A 4 7.11 -2.71 0.88
CA PHE A 4 8.06 -2.15 -0.06
C PHE A 4 7.45 -2.09 -1.45
N PHE A 5 7.73 -1.02 -2.19
CA PHE A 5 7.29 -0.80 -3.55
C PHE A 5 8.50 -0.77 -4.49
N CYS A 6 8.36 -1.29 -5.70
CA CYS A 6 9.48 -1.40 -6.63
C CYS A 6 9.97 -0.04 -7.16
N SER A 7 9.09 0.96 -7.17
CA SER A 7 9.39 2.30 -7.68
C SER A 7 8.64 3.39 -6.90
N PRO A 8 9.07 4.66 -7.00
CA PRO A 8 8.31 5.80 -6.47
C PRO A 8 6.92 5.92 -7.10
N ASP A 9 6.77 5.53 -8.37
CA ASP A 9 5.48 5.52 -9.07
C ASP A 9 4.54 4.44 -8.51
N ASP A 10 5.07 3.25 -8.20
CA ASP A 10 4.30 2.20 -7.51
C ASP A 10 3.83 2.66 -6.14
N LEU A 11 4.72 3.30 -5.36
CA LEU A 11 4.37 3.88 -4.06
C LEU A 11 3.28 4.95 -4.21
N SER A 12 3.45 5.90 -5.14
CA SER A 12 2.48 6.98 -5.38
C SER A 12 1.11 6.44 -5.76
N ARG A 13 1.06 5.44 -6.66
CA ARG A 13 -0.20 4.80 -7.07
C ARG A 13 -0.85 4.02 -5.93
N ALA A 14 -0.05 3.33 -5.10
CA ALA A 14 -0.55 2.65 -3.91
C ALA A 14 -1.13 3.62 -2.88
N MET A 15 -0.49 4.77 -2.65
CA MET A 15 -1.00 5.81 -1.76
C MET A 15 -2.39 6.31 -2.21
N ARG A 16 -2.59 6.56 -3.52
CA ARG A 16 -3.92 6.94 -4.04
C ARG A 16 -5.00 5.89 -3.79
N ILE A 17 -4.64 4.61 -3.84
CA ILE A 17 -5.57 3.52 -3.48
C ILE A 17 -5.89 3.57 -2.00
N GLY A 18 -4.89 3.77 -1.14
CA GLY A 18 -5.07 3.83 0.31
C GLY A 18 -5.96 5.00 0.73
N GLU A 19 -5.81 6.16 0.09
CA GLU A 19 -6.69 7.33 0.26
C GLU A 19 -8.13 7.01 -0.16
N LYS A 20 -8.33 6.46 -1.35
CA LYS A 20 -9.67 6.09 -1.85
C LYS A 20 -10.39 5.08 -0.94
N MET A 21 -9.64 4.21 -0.29
CA MET A 21 -10.17 3.17 0.59
C MET A 21 -10.20 3.60 2.07
N HIS A 22 -9.88 4.86 2.38
CA HIS A 22 -9.84 5.41 3.75
C HIS A 22 -8.96 4.57 4.69
N VAL A 23 -7.89 3.95 4.17
CA VAL A 23 -6.97 3.09 4.95
C VAL A 23 -6.21 3.94 5.97
N PHE A 24 -5.85 5.16 5.59
CA PHE A 24 -4.97 6.05 6.34
C PHE A 24 -5.68 6.88 7.43
N GLU A 25 -7.00 6.97 7.39
CA GLU A 25 -7.77 7.78 8.35
C GLU A 25 -7.87 7.13 9.73
N SER A 26 -7.76 5.81 9.81
CA SER A 26 -7.96 5.03 11.03
C SER A 26 -6.74 4.20 11.42
N GLN A 27 -5.58 4.49 10.85
CA GLN A 27 -4.36 3.70 11.02
C GLN A 27 -3.14 4.59 11.07
N HIS A 28 -2.25 4.34 12.04
CA HIS A 28 -0.96 5.01 12.06
C HIS A 28 -0.02 4.37 11.03
N TYR A 29 0.61 5.22 10.22
CA TYR A 29 1.57 4.79 9.20
C TYR A 29 2.67 5.83 9.03
N THR A 30 3.82 5.39 8.53
CA THR A 30 4.90 6.26 8.06
C THR A 30 5.26 5.90 6.63
N VAL A 31 5.62 6.91 5.85
CA VAL A 31 6.04 6.74 4.46
C VAL A 31 7.51 7.15 4.36
N ASP A 32 8.32 6.25 3.81
CA ASP A 32 9.72 6.45 3.51
C ASP A 32 9.86 6.43 1.98
N ALA A 33 9.82 7.62 1.37
CA ALA A 33 9.83 7.78 -0.08
C ALA A 33 11.18 7.39 -0.69
N GLU A 34 12.29 7.59 0.03
CA GLU A 34 13.62 7.22 -0.44
C GLU A 34 13.77 5.69 -0.59
N LYS A 35 13.13 4.94 0.32
CA LYS A 35 13.12 3.47 0.29
C LYS A 35 11.89 2.87 -0.37
N ASN A 36 11.02 3.70 -0.96
CA ASN A 36 9.74 3.28 -1.52
C ASN A 36 8.94 2.39 -0.55
N ARG A 37 8.75 2.82 0.70
CA ARG A 37 8.21 1.96 1.76
C ARG A 37 7.09 2.64 2.53
N ILE A 38 6.03 1.88 2.83
CA ILE A 38 5.04 2.24 3.84
C ILE A 38 5.23 1.32 5.05
N THR A 39 5.31 1.92 6.24
CA THR A 39 5.32 1.19 7.51
C THR A 39 4.01 1.43 8.23
N PHE A 40 3.29 0.37 8.53
CA PHE A 40 2.04 0.39 9.28
C PHE A 40 2.27 -0.02 10.73
N ASP A 41 1.61 0.67 11.66
CA ASP A 41 1.54 0.27 13.06
C ASP A 41 0.91 -1.13 13.20
N SER A 42 1.42 -1.94 14.12
CA SER A 42 0.94 -3.30 14.38
C SER A 42 -0.43 -3.35 15.06
N ALA A 43 -0.95 -2.22 15.57
CA ALA A 43 -2.22 -2.20 16.31
C ALA A 43 -3.47 -2.54 15.47
N TYR A 44 -3.42 -2.38 14.15
CA TYR A 44 -4.58 -2.57 13.26
C TYR A 44 -4.24 -3.39 11.99
N PRO A 45 -3.88 -4.68 12.12
CA PRO A 45 -3.45 -5.51 10.99
C PRO A 45 -4.55 -5.71 9.92
N GLU A 46 -5.82 -5.67 10.31
CA GLU A 46 -6.97 -5.81 9.41
C GLU A 46 -7.03 -4.70 8.36
N LYS A 47 -6.69 -3.45 8.73
CA LYS A 47 -6.63 -2.31 7.81
C LYS A 47 -5.52 -2.48 6.79
N VAL A 48 -4.38 -3.03 7.21
CA VAL A 48 -3.26 -3.33 6.31
C VAL A 48 -3.62 -4.45 5.34
N HIS A 49 -4.34 -5.48 5.79
CA HIS A 49 -4.86 -6.53 4.90
C HIS A 49 -5.87 -6.00 3.90
N MET A 50 -6.79 -5.13 4.31
CA MET A 50 -7.74 -4.46 3.40
C MET A 50 -7.01 -3.65 2.33
N PHE A 51 -5.97 -2.92 2.72
CA PHE A 51 -5.14 -2.16 1.79
C PHE A 51 -4.46 -3.07 0.76
N ILE A 52 -3.81 -4.15 1.21
CA ILE A 52 -3.17 -5.12 0.32
C ILE A 52 -4.18 -5.76 -0.64
N ALA A 53 -5.38 -6.09 -0.16
CA ALA A 53 -6.45 -6.62 -0.98
C ALA A 53 -6.89 -5.60 -2.05
N ALA A 54 -6.99 -4.32 -1.71
CA ALA A 54 -7.34 -3.26 -2.65
C ALA A 54 -6.27 -3.08 -3.74
N ILE A 55 -4.98 -3.14 -3.40
CA ILE A 55 -3.89 -3.10 -4.39
C ILE A 55 -3.96 -4.32 -5.31
N LYS A 56 -4.13 -5.52 -4.76
CA LYS A 56 -4.27 -6.76 -5.55
C LYS A 56 -5.48 -6.69 -6.49
N HIS A 57 -6.59 -6.15 -6.02
CA HIS A 57 -7.78 -5.94 -6.86
C HIS A 57 -7.50 -4.96 -8.00
N ALA A 58 -6.83 -3.84 -7.72
CA ALA A 58 -6.43 -2.90 -8.76
C ALA A 58 -5.49 -3.53 -9.81
N ASN A 59 -4.59 -4.42 -9.39
CA ASN A 59 -3.71 -5.17 -10.28
C ASN A 59 -4.43 -6.23 -11.14
N SER A 60 -5.64 -6.65 -10.75
CA SER A 60 -6.45 -7.59 -11.53
C SER A 60 -7.23 -6.92 -12.67
N CYS A 61 -7.25 -5.58 -12.74
CA CYS A 61 -7.87 -4.84 -13.82
C CYS A 61 -6.95 -4.80 -15.06
N PRO A 62 -7.38 -5.33 -16.22
CA PRO A 62 -6.52 -5.45 -17.42
C PRO A 62 -6.11 -4.09 -18.02
N ASP A 63 -6.91 -3.05 -17.81
CA ASP A 63 -6.65 -1.70 -18.35
C ASP A 63 -5.68 -0.87 -17.49
N LYS A 64 -5.20 -1.40 -16.37
CA LYS A 64 -4.33 -0.69 -15.44
C LYS A 64 -2.96 -1.33 -15.36
N GLN A 65 -1.93 -0.51 -15.39
CA GLN A 65 -0.58 -0.97 -15.13
C GLN A 65 -0.49 -1.46 -13.68
N PRO A 66 0.00 -2.70 -13.42
CA PRO A 66 0.06 -3.26 -12.08
C PRO A 66 1.02 -2.46 -11.19
N ILE A 67 0.70 -2.45 -9.90
CA ILE A 67 1.54 -1.90 -8.83
C ILE A 67 2.40 -3.03 -8.28
N CYS A 68 3.72 -2.89 -8.38
CA CYS A 68 4.67 -3.88 -7.91
C CYS A 68 5.06 -3.60 -6.45
N PHE A 69 4.83 -4.57 -5.56
CA PHE A 69 5.12 -4.44 -4.13
C PHE A 69 5.48 -5.78 -3.48
N ASN A 70 6.17 -5.71 -2.34
CA ASN A 70 6.51 -6.85 -1.49
C ASN A 70 6.24 -6.53 -0.02
N ILE A 71 5.80 -7.52 0.74
CA ILE A 71 5.52 -7.39 2.17
C ILE A 71 6.70 -7.98 2.92
N ALA A 72 7.34 -7.18 3.77
CA ALA A 72 8.38 -7.70 4.65
C ALA A 72 7.70 -8.51 5.77
N ARG A 73 8.03 -9.79 5.86
CA ARG A 73 7.64 -10.66 6.98
C ARG A 73 8.44 -10.31 8.23
#